data_AF-A0A934FWA9-F1
#
_entry.id   AF-A0A934FWA9-F1
#
_cell.length_a   1.000
_cell.length_b   1.000
_cell.length_c   1.000
_cell.angle_alpha   90.00
_cell.angle_beta   90.00
_cell.angle_gamma   90.00
#
_symmetry.space_group_name_H-M   'P 1'
#
loop_
_entity.id
_entity.type
_entity.pdbx_description
1 polymer ?
#
loop_
_entity_poly.entity_id
_entity_poly.type
_entity_poly.pdbx_seq_one_letter_code
_entity_poly.pdbx_strand_id
1 'polypeptide(L)' 'MRPVASEAPTSFDDAERWSNEQMWAMTPDERLAIAKELRDRFYGKDAPDVREAERGKAR' A
#
# COMPACT_ATOMS: atom_id res chain seq x y z
N MET A 1 -2.90 -15.29 2.50
CA MET A 1 -3.21 -14.12 3.35
C MET A 1 -4.01 -14.60 4.55
N ARG A 2 -3.53 -14.39 5.78
CA ARG A 2 -4.30 -14.73 6.99
C ARG A 2 -5.35 -13.65 7.23
N PRO A 3 -6.60 -13.99 7.63
CA PRO A 3 -7.60 -12.99 7.92
C PRO A 3 -7.20 -12.25 9.20
N VAL A 4 -7.01 -10.96 9.04
CA VAL A 4 -7.03 -9.97 10.12
C VAL A 4 -8.47 -9.67 10.51
N ALA A 5 -8.69 -9.08 11.68
CA ALA A 5 -10.02 -8.87 12.28
C ALA A 5 -11.11 -8.51 11.26
N SER A 6 -12.24 -9.23 11.32
CA SER A 6 -13.35 -9.21 10.35
C SER A 6 -14.29 -8.01 10.48
N GLU A 7 -14.07 -7.15 11.47
CA GLU A 7 -14.95 -6.02 11.79
C GLU A 7 -14.27 -4.69 11.49
N ALA A 8 -15.04 -3.72 11.00
CA ALA A 8 -14.56 -2.38 10.71
C ALA A 8 -14.21 -1.64 12.03
N PRO A 9 -13.08 -0.91 12.09
CA PRO A 9 -12.70 -0.15 13.28
C PRO A 9 -13.72 0.97 13.56
N THR A 10 -14.03 1.18 14.83
CA THR A 10 -15.03 2.15 15.30
C THR A 10 -14.42 3.45 15.85
N SER A 11 -13.09 3.52 15.93
CA SER A 11 -12.32 4.69 16.35
C SER A 11 -11.04 4.84 15.52
N PHE A 12 -10.41 6.03 15.58
CA PHE A 12 -9.14 6.28 14.90
C PHE A 12 -8.01 5.38 15.44
N ASP A 13 -7.93 5.22 16.76
CA ASP A 13 -6.93 4.35 17.40
C ASP A 13 -7.11 2.89 17.00
N ASP A 14 -8.37 2.43 16.87
CA ASP A 14 -8.66 1.08 16.39
C ASP A 14 -8.28 0.92 14.92
N ALA A 15 -8.49 1.96 14.10
CA ALA A 15 -8.10 1.94 12.69
C ALA A 15 -6.58 1.90 12.52
N GLU A 16 -5.83 2.66 13.33
CA GLU A 16 -4.38 2.63 13.33
C GLU A 16 -3.85 1.26 13.76
N ARG A 17 -4.38 0.70 14.85
CA ARG A 17 -4.00 -0.64 15.32
C ARG A 17 -4.27 -1.70 14.27
N TRP A 18 -5.46 -1.70 13.67
CA TRP A 18 -5.83 -2.63 12.61
C TRP A 18 -4.91 -2.51 11.39
N SER A 19 -4.55 -1.28 11.00
CA SER A 19 -3.61 -1.01 9.91
C SER A 19 -2.21 -1.57 10.22
N ASN A 20 -1.72 -1.37 11.43
CA ASN A 20 -0.43 -1.88 11.87
C ASN A 20 -0.40 -3.42 11.86
N GLU A 21 -1.46 -4.06 12.34
CA GLU A 21 -1.62 -5.51 12.29
C GLU A 21 -1.57 -6.06 10.85
N GLN A 22 -2.22 -5.38 9.87
CA GLN A 22 -2.08 -5.74 8.45
C GLN A 22 -0.63 -5.74 8.03
N MET A 23 0.05 -4.64 8.33
CA MET A 23 1.40 -4.38 7.86
C MET A 23 2.38 -5.38 8.46
N TRP A 24 2.23 -5.73 9.74
CA TRP A 24 3.07 -6.74 10.41
C TRP A 24 2.80 -8.16 9.92
N ALA A 25 1.57 -8.46 9.49
CA ALA A 25 1.21 -9.76 8.94
C ALA A 25 1.77 -10.02 7.53
N MET A 26 2.34 -8.98 6.88
CA MET A 26 2.83 -9.04 5.50
C MET A 26 4.35 -8.86 5.41
N THR A 27 4.94 -9.59 4.46
CA THR A 27 6.33 -9.39 4.04
C THR A 27 6.48 -8.07 3.27
N PRO A 28 7.72 -7.54 3.15
CA PRO A 28 7.98 -6.39 2.30
C PRO A 28 7.47 -6.54 0.86
N ASP A 29 7.64 -7.71 0.25
CA ASP A 29 7.23 -7.97 -1.14
C ASP A 29 5.71 -7.97 -1.31
N GLU A 30 4.97 -8.57 -0.38
CA GLU A 30 3.50 -8.53 -0.38
C GLU A 30 2.98 -7.09 -0.26
N ARG A 31 3.61 -6.28 0.59
CA ARG A 31 3.26 -4.85 0.72
C ARG A 31 3.53 -4.07 -0.57
N LEU A 32 4.65 -4.34 -1.23
CA LEU A 32 5.00 -3.72 -2.51
C LEU A 32 4.04 -4.14 -3.63
N ALA A 33 3.62 -5.41 -3.65
CA ALA A 33 2.64 -5.89 -4.62
C ALA A 33 1.27 -5.20 -4.45
N ILE A 34 0.81 -5.02 -3.21
CA ILE A 34 -0.42 -4.26 -2.92
C ILE A 34 -0.27 -2.80 -3.33
N ALA A 35 0.85 -2.16 -3.00
CA ALA A 35 1.11 -0.78 -3.39
C ALA A 35 1.08 -0.61 -4.92
N LYS A 36 1.63 -1.57 -5.66
CA LYS A 36 1.56 -1.60 -7.14
C LYS A 36 0.12 -1.72 -7.63
N GLU A 37 -0.68 -2.62 -7.06
CA GLU A 37 -2.08 -2.80 -7.45
C GLU A 37 -2.91 -1.54 -7.20
N LEU A 38 -2.73 -0.93 -6.02
CA LEU A 38 -3.40 0.32 -5.66
C LEU A 38 -3.00 1.47 -6.62
N ARG A 39 -1.71 1.57 -6.94
CA ARG A 39 -1.21 2.54 -7.91
C ARG A 39 -1.86 2.33 -9.28
N ASP A 40 -1.82 1.10 -9.79
CA ASP A 40 -2.36 0.75 -11.11
C ASP A 40 -3.87 1.04 -11.19
N ARG A 41 -4.61 0.85 -10.09
CA ARG A 41 -6.04 1.15 -9.99
C ARG A 41 -6.36 2.64 -9.98
N PHE A 42 -5.61 3.44 -9.23
CA PHE A 42 -5.92 4.87 -9.04
C PHE A 42 -5.31 5.77 -10.11
N TYR A 43 -4.08 5.49 -10.52
CA TYR A 43 -3.34 6.32 -11.48
C TYR A 43 -3.31 5.72 -12.89
N GLY A 44 -3.62 4.43 -13.04
CA GLY A 44 -3.48 3.71 -14.30
C GLY A 44 -2.12 3.02 -14.43
N LYS A 45 -2.05 2.00 -15.29
CA LYS A 45 -0.85 1.16 -15.49
C LYS A 45 0.32 1.91 -16.11
N ASP A 46 0.01 2.92 -16.92
CA ASP A 46 0.99 3.72 -17.65
C ASP A 46 1.39 5.01 -16.90
N ALA A 47 0.86 5.21 -15.69
CA ALA A 47 1.28 6.31 -14.86
C ALA A 47 2.76 6.13 -14.51
N PRO A 48 3.62 7.10 -14.85
CA PRO A 48 5.05 6.98 -14.60
C PRO A 48 5.28 6.94 -13.08
N ASP A 49 6.15 6.03 -12.64
CA ASP A 49 6.60 6.05 -11.25
C ASP A 49 7.32 7.38 -11.01
N VAL A 50 6.92 8.12 -9.96
CA VAL A 50 7.46 9.45 -9.69
C VAL A 50 8.99 9.40 -9.53
N ARG A 51 9.54 8.35 -8.93
CA ARG A 51 10.99 8.21 -8.76
C ARG A 51 11.71 7.97 -10.09
N GLU A 52 11.06 7.31 -11.03
CA GLU A 52 11.58 7.10 -12.38
C GLU A 52 11.46 8.37 -13.22
N ALA A 53 10.32 9.05 -13.16
CA ALA A 53 10.08 10.33 -13.84
C ALA A 53 11.09 11.41 -13.42
N GLU A 54 11.40 11.50 -12.12
CA GLU A 54 12.36 12.48 -11.60
C GLU A 54 13.83 12.09 -11.90
N ARG A 55 14.17 10.80 -11.99
CA ARG A 55 15.54 10.35 -12.34
C ARG A 55 15.99 10.79 -13.74
N GLY A 56 15.05 10.95 -14.67
CA GLY A 56 15.32 11.39 -16.04
C GLY A 56 15.55 12.91 -16.20
N LYS A 57 15.15 13.72 -15.21
CA LYS A 57 15.26 15.19 -15.25
C LYS A 57 16.61 15.73 -14.78
N ALA A 58 17.41 14.90 -14.13
CA ALA A 58 18.73 15.28 -13.59
C ALA A 58 19.87 15.16 -14.62
N ARG A 59 19.58 15.22 -15.92
CA ARG A 59 20.57 15.19 -17.02
C ARG A 59 20.44 16.41 -17.91
#